data_AF-A0A7C6DQ38-F1
#
_entry.id   AF-A0A7C6DQ38-F1
#
_cell.length_a   1.000
_cell.length_b   1.000
_cell.length_c   1.000
_cell.angle_alpha   90.00
_cell.angle_beta   90.00
_cell.angle_gamma   90.00
#
_symmetry.space_group_name_H-M   'P 1'
#
loop_
_entity.id
_entity.type
_entity.pdbx_description
1 polymer ?
#
loop_
_entity_poly.entity_id
_entity_poly.type
_entity_poly.pdbx_seq_one_letter_code
_entity_poly.pdbx_strand_id
1 'polypeptide(L)'
;MLYQASGRRLSSRTYLTVSLISLSLRWVAPGVSPTPRESATRNRRGARDRGVLCLKARLGWHDNRREEGPPLYPARFAYTAPTTLEEALATLVEHGDEAKVLSGGQSLLPLLKLRLASVSHLVDIGRIPGLEYIREEDGFLRIGGRTRESALERSDLVASRYPILLDTARVIADPLVRNRATVGGNLCQRPRCWYFRNAEFNCLKKGGSMCFAIEGENQYHAIFGGGPCHIVHPSNLAPALVALDASVELKSWHATRQMKLADFLLGSYQTALEPGELTGGA
;
A
#
# COMPACT_ATOMS: atom_id res chain seq x y z
N MET A 1 -2.14 44.29 -1.54
CA MET A 1 -3.51 44.36 -1.00
C MET A 1 -3.57 43.45 0.21
N LEU A 2 -3.74 44.06 1.39
CA LEU A 2 -3.85 43.42 2.69
C LEU A 2 -5.27 42.83 2.86
N TYR A 3 -5.38 41.61 3.37
CA TYR A 3 -6.60 41.17 4.03
C TYR A 3 -6.21 40.52 5.37
N GLN A 4 -6.31 41.32 6.43
CA GLN A 4 -6.36 40.82 7.80
C GLN A 4 -7.76 40.23 8.03
N ALA A 5 -7.83 38.95 8.39
CA ALA A 5 -9.01 38.36 9.01
C ALA A 5 -8.74 38.19 10.51
N SER A 6 -9.56 38.90 11.29
CA SER A 6 -9.64 38.97 12.74
C SER A 6 -9.79 37.59 13.42
N GLY A 7 -9.10 37.44 14.55
CA GLY A 7 -9.03 36.21 15.32
C GLY A 7 -10.31 35.80 16.05
N ARG A 8 -10.49 34.48 16.16
CA ARG A 8 -10.99 33.83 17.37
C ARG A 8 -9.85 33.01 17.96
N ARG A 9 -9.47 33.33 19.20
CA ARG A 9 -8.49 32.58 19.99
C ARG A 9 -9.06 31.18 20.26
N LEU A 10 -8.44 30.15 19.67
CA LEU A 10 -8.60 28.77 20.14
C LEU A 10 -7.72 28.62 21.38
N SER A 11 -8.38 28.66 22.53
CA SER A 11 -7.83 28.40 23.85
C SER A 11 -7.46 26.91 24.01
N SER A 12 -6.33 26.68 24.67
CA SER A 12 -5.88 25.44 25.33
C SER A 12 -5.63 24.17 24.50
N ARG A 13 -4.35 23.97 24.16
CA ARG A 13 -3.58 22.71 24.20
C ARG A 13 -4.39 21.40 24.16
N THR A 14 -4.50 20.81 22.98
CA THR A 14 -4.74 19.37 22.81
C THR A 14 -3.57 18.83 21.99
N TYR A 15 -2.64 18.14 22.65
CA TYR A 15 -1.51 17.51 21.99
C TYR A 15 -2.01 16.26 21.28
N LEU A 16 -2.15 16.35 19.97
CA LEU A 16 -2.46 15.24 19.10
C LEU A 16 -1.17 14.46 18.85
N THR A 17 -1.18 13.17 19.16
CA THR A 17 -0.12 12.26 18.74
C THR A 17 -0.79 10.96 18.37
N VAL A 18 -0.88 10.74 17.07
CA VAL A 18 -1.61 9.61 16.51
C VAL A 18 -0.71 8.40 16.44
N SER A 19 -0.99 7.36 17.24
CA SER A 19 -0.33 6.05 17.14
C SER A 19 -0.83 5.30 15.92
N LEU A 20 -0.02 5.13 14.86
CA LEU A 20 -0.37 4.36 13.66
C LEU A 20 0.86 3.75 12.99
N ILE A 21 0.72 2.54 12.44
CA ILE A 21 1.82 1.57 12.52
C ILE A 21 2.05 0.76 11.21
N SER A 22 3.27 0.63 10.64
CA SER A 22 3.50 0.01 9.28
C SER A 22 4.70 -0.98 9.14
N LEU A 23 4.96 -1.66 8.00
CA LEU A 23 6.05 -2.63 7.64
C LEU A 23 7.07 -2.08 6.60
N SER A 24 8.37 -2.41 6.67
CA SER A 24 9.35 -2.30 5.57
C SER A 24 10.14 -3.57 5.35
N LEU A 25 10.60 -3.64 4.12
CA LEU A 25 11.12 -4.76 3.39
C LEU A 25 12.38 -4.23 2.69
N ARG A 26 13.56 -4.79 2.96
CA ARG A 26 14.68 -4.69 2.02
C ARG A 26 14.49 -5.83 1.00
N TRP A 27 14.51 -5.49 -0.28
CA TRP A 27 14.38 -6.45 -1.36
C TRP A 27 15.75 -6.61 -2.01
N VAL A 28 16.24 -7.84 -2.09
CA VAL A 28 17.40 -8.24 -2.90
C VAL A 28 16.85 -9.03 -4.08
N ALA A 29 17.24 -8.66 -5.31
CA ALA A 29 16.79 -9.29 -6.54
C ALA A 29 17.39 -10.70 -6.70
N PRO A 30 16.62 -11.73 -7.12
CA PRO A 30 17.19 -12.94 -7.69
C PRO A 30 17.55 -12.70 -9.16
N GLY A 31 18.80 -13.00 -9.53
CA GLY A 31 19.28 -12.94 -10.90
C GLY A 31 18.61 -13.98 -11.81
N VAL A 32 18.27 -13.58 -13.03
CA VAL A 32 17.89 -14.51 -14.11
C VAL A 32 18.60 -14.09 -15.39
N SER A 33 19.33 -15.04 -15.98
CA SER A 33 20.05 -14.93 -17.24
C SER A 33 19.11 -14.94 -18.45
N PRO A 34 19.47 -14.27 -19.57
CA PRO A 34 18.62 -14.24 -20.76
C PRO A 34 18.94 -15.39 -21.71
N THR A 35 17.92 -15.91 -22.41
CA THR A 35 18.09 -16.53 -23.72
C THR A 35 17.20 -15.83 -24.74
N PRO A 36 17.70 -15.56 -25.97
CA PRO A 36 16.94 -14.83 -26.97
C PRO A 36 16.26 -15.79 -27.96
N ARG A 37 15.07 -15.40 -28.46
CA ARG A 37 14.64 -15.81 -29.82
C ARG A 37 13.86 -14.69 -30.54
N GLU A 38 14.51 -14.20 -31.59
CA GLU A 38 14.00 -13.69 -32.87
C GLU A 38 12.97 -14.64 -33.51
N SER A 39 12.13 -14.30 -34.50
CA SER A 39 11.85 -13.11 -35.32
C SER A 39 10.57 -13.35 -36.16
N ALA A 40 9.98 -12.26 -36.70
CA ALA A 40 9.43 -12.11 -38.08
C ALA A 40 8.28 -13.03 -38.58
N THR A 41 7.33 -12.69 -39.47
CA THR A 41 6.89 -11.50 -40.23
C THR A 41 5.57 -11.87 -40.97
N ARG A 42 4.72 -10.87 -41.27
CA ARG A 42 3.81 -10.68 -42.45
C ARG A 42 3.63 -11.87 -43.45
N ASN A 43 2.46 -12.15 -44.04
CA ASN A 43 1.66 -11.25 -44.89
C ASN A 43 0.31 -11.90 -45.37
N ARG A 44 -0.58 -11.03 -45.85
CA ARG A 44 -1.94 -11.23 -46.40
C ARG A 44 -2.01 -11.87 -47.80
N ARG A 45 -3.19 -12.42 -48.13
CA ARG A 45 -4.01 -12.39 -49.40
C ARG A 45 -4.82 -13.72 -49.46
N GLY A 46 -6.06 -13.88 -49.93
CA GLY A 46 -7.16 -13.10 -50.55
C GLY A 46 -8.28 -14.15 -50.80
N ALA A 47 -9.56 -13.87 -50.52
CA ALA A 47 -10.59 -13.36 -51.44
C ALA A 47 -11.64 -14.42 -51.92
N ARG A 48 -12.92 -14.16 -51.55
CA ARG A 48 -14.20 -14.50 -52.23
C ARG A 48 -14.64 -15.99 -52.17
N ASP A 49 -15.91 -16.36 -51.99
CA ASP A 49 -17.17 -15.78 -52.47
C ASP A 49 -18.40 -16.37 -51.73
N ARG A 50 -19.48 -15.57 -51.62
CA ARG A 50 -20.94 -15.88 -51.48
C ARG A 50 -21.41 -17.10 -50.63
N GLY A 51 -22.27 -17.03 -49.63
CA GLY A 51 -23.16 -16.01 -49.07
C GLY A 51 -24.43 -16.68 -48.52
N VAL A 52 -24.73 -16.55 -47.21
CA VAL A 52 -26.10 -16.63 -46.66
C VAL A 52 -26.18 -15.75 -45.42
N LEU A 53 -27.25 -14.96 -45.40
CA LEU A 53 -27.71 -13.98 -44.42
C LEU A 53 -27.72 -14.51 -42.97
N CYS A 54 -27.01 -13.84 -42.05
CA CYS A 54 -27.37 -13.79 -40.64
C CYS A 54 -27.16 -12.36 -40.14
N LEU A 55 -28.25 -11.65 -39.89
CA LEU A 55 -28.31 -10.24 -39.53
C LEU A 55 -27.94 -10.02 -38.03
N LYS A 56 -26.90 -10.69 -37.52
CA LYS A 56 -26.26 -10.44 -36.21
C LYS A 56 -24.89 -9.72 -36.33
N ALA A 57 -24.42 -9.48 -37.55
CA ALA A 57 -23.06 -8.97 -37.81
C ALA A 57 -22.96 -7.47 -38.18
N ARG A 58 -24.02 -6.66 -38.00
CA ARG A 58 -24.05 -5.25 -38.49
C ARG A 58 -23.70 -4.16 -37.48
N LEU A 59 -23.44 -4.50 -36.22
CA LEU A 59 -22.91 -3.56 -35.21
C LEU A 59 -21.80 -4.21 -34.40
N GLY A 60 -20.79 -4.78 -35.06
CA GLY A 60 -19.40 -4.89 -34.54
C GLY A 60 -19.15 -5.25 -33.07
N TRP A 61 -20.04 -5.97 -32.39
CA TRP A 61 -19.70 -6.67 -31.15
C TRP A 61 -18.91 -7.89 -31.57
N HIS A 62 -17.60 -7.69 -31.71
CA HIS A 62 -16.66 -8.79 -31.61
C HIS A 62 -16.95 -9.49 -30.29
N ASP A 63 -17.27 -10.79 -30.37
CA ASP A 63 -17.10 -11.70 -29.25
C ASP A 63 -15.64 -11.61 -28.82
N ASN A 64 -15.39 -10.69 -27.90
CA ASN A 64 -14.10 -10.38 -27.32
C ASN A 64 -13.82 -11.46 -26.27
N ARG A 65 -13.93 -12.74 -26.65
CA ARG A 65 -13.24 -13.84 -26.00
C ARG A 65 -11.74 -13.57 -26.18
N ARG A 66 -11.26 -12.60 -25.40
CA ARG A 66 -9.87 -12.49 -25.01
C ARG A 66 -9.49 -13.91 -24.62
N GLU A 67 -8.47 -14.48 -25.25
CA GLU A 67 -7.78 -15.63 -24.70
C GLU A 67 -7.57 -15.29 -23.22
N GLU A 68 -8.29 -16.00 -22.33
CA GLU A 68 -8.17 -15.77 -20.91
C GLU A 68 -6.74 -16.17 -20.56
N GLY A 69 -5.86 -15.16 -20.46
CA GLY A 69 -4.52 -15.35 -19.96
C GLY A 69 -4.58 -16.13 -18.65
N PRO A 70 -3.54 -16.92 -18.32
CA PRO A 70 -3.58 -17.78 -17.16
C PRO A 70 -4.00 -16.98 -15.93
N PRO A 71 -4.90 -17.54 -15.09
CA PRO A 71 -5.47 -16.79 -13.99
C PRO A 71 -4.37 -16.24 -13.10
N LEU A 72 -4.48 -14.95 -12.77
CA LEU A 72 -3.51 -14.21 -11.96
C LEU A 72 -3.61 -14.62 -10.49
N TYR A 73 -3.22 -15.85 -10.20
CA TYR A 73 -3.03 -16.33 -8.83
C TYR A 73 -1.61 -16.02 -8.36
N PRO A 74 -1.44 -15.68 -7.06
CA PRO A 74 -0.13 -15.61 -6.45
C PRO A 74 0.67 -16.91 -6.63
N ALA A 75 2.00 -16.79 -6.59
CA ALA A 75 2.85 -17.95 -6.37
C ALA A 75 2.47 -18.65 -5.04
N ARG A 76 2.80 -19.94 -4.90
CA ARG A 76 2.60 -20.66 -3.64
C ARG A 76 3.41 -20.00 -2.52
N PHE A 77 2.79 -19.88 -1.36
CA PHE A 77 3.40 -19.40 -0.12
C PHE A 77 2.81 -20.20 1.05
N ALA A 78 3.57 -20.33 2.13
CA ALA A 78 3.08 -20.78 3.41
C ALA A 78 2.26 -19.66 4.09
N TYR A 79 1.32 -20.05 4.95
CA TYR A 79 0.39 -19.13 5.59
C TYR A 79 0.23 -19.48 7.07
N THR A 80 0.43 -18.48 7.93
CA THR A 80 0.17 -18.58 9.37
C THR A 80 -0.79 -17.48 9.79
N ALA A 81 -1.76 -17.80 10.64
CA ALA A 81 -2.70 -16.84 11.21
C ALA A 81 -2.60 -16.88 12.76
N PRO A 82 -1.53 -16.30 13.33
CA PRO A 82 -1.28 -16.30 14.77
C PRO A 82 -2.41 -15.60 15.54
N THR A 83 -2.57 -15.99 16.80
CA THR A 83 -3.61 -15.42 17.68
C THR A 83 -3.03 -14.47 18.72
N THR A 84 -1.72 -14.44 18.86
CA THR A 84 -0.99 -13.54 19.76
C THR A 84 0.02 -12.71 18.97
N LEU A 85 0.43 -11.58 19.54
CA LEU A 85 1.45 -10.73 18.93
C LEU A 85 2.81 -11.42 18.95
N GLU A 86 3.10 -12.14 20.04
CA GLU A 86 4.31 -12.90 20.26
C GLU A 86 4.49 -13.97 19.18
N GLU A 87 3.46 -14.78 18.90
CA GLU A 87 3.50 -15.77 17.80
C GLU A 87 3.79 -15.13 16.44
N ALA A 88 3.18 -13.98 16.17
CA ALA A 88 3.39 -13.25 14.92
C ALA A 88 4.82 -12.75 14.79
N LEU A 89 5.36 -12.15 15.85
CA LEU A 89 6.73 -11.67 15.91
C LEU A 89 7.74 -12.82 15.79
N ALA A 90 7.53 -13.93 16.49
CA ALA A 90 8.37 -15.11 16.39
C ALA A 90 8.43 -15.65 14.96
N THR A 91 7.28 -15.75 14.29
CA THR A 91 7.18 -16.20 12.89
C THR A 91 7.93 -15.26 11.94
N LEU A 92 7.87 -13.94 12.18
CA LEU A 92 8.58 -12.96 11.37
C LEU A 92 10.10 -13.01 11.59
N VAL A 93 10.56 -13.29 12.80
CA VAL A 93 11.98 -13.50 13.09
C VAL A 93 12.48 -14.79 12.43
N GLU A 94 11.72 -15.88 12.54
CA GLU A 94 12.07 -17.18 11.97
C GLU A 94 12.26 -17.12 10.44
N HIS A 95 11.35 -16.45 9.74
CA HIS A 95 11.35 -16.39 8.27
C HIS A 95 11.99 -15.12 7.68
N GLY A 96 12.38 -14.16 8.53
CA GLY A 96 13.07 -12.93 8.14
C GLY A 96 12.44 -12.20 6.95
N ASP A 97 13.27 -11.86 5.97
CA ASP A 97 12.85 -11.10 4.79
C ASP A 97 11.89 -11.85 3.87
N GLU A 98 11.76 -13.17 4.00
CA GLU A 98 10.88 -13.96 3.15
C GLU A 98 9.42 -13.97 3.63
N ALA A 99 9.18 -13.61 4.89
CA ALA A 99 7.84 -13.45 5.45
C ALA A 99 7.29 -12.04 5.25
N LYS A 100 6.00 -11.95 4.94
CA LYS A 100 5.25 -10.68 4.96
C LYS A 100 4.01 -10.75 5.81
N VAL A 101 3.69 -9.61 6.38
CA VAL A 101 2.49 -9.45 7.19
C VAL A 101 1.31 -9.14 6.29
N LEU A 102 0.25 -9.91 6.47
CA LEU A 102 -1.07 -9.65 5.93
C LEU A 102 -1.92 -8.97 6.99
N SER A 103 -2.48 -7.83 6.61
CA SER A 103 -3.50 -7.13 7.38
C SER A 103 -4.77 -7.02 6.55
N GLY A 104 -5.10 -5.84 6.01
CA GLY A 104 -6.27 -5.65 5.14
C GLY A 104 -6.16 -6.27 3.73
N GLY A 105 -4.94 -6.61 3.30
CA GLY A 105 -4.66 -7.24 2.00
C GLY A 105 -4.81 -6.34 0.77
N GLN A 106 -5.30 -5.11 0.92
CA GLN A 106 -5.66 -4.22 -0.20
C GLN A 106 -4.47 -3.73 -1.03
N SER A 107 -3.26 -3.69 -0.46
CA SER A 107 -2.04 -3.40 -1.21
C SER A 107 -1.23 -4.66 -1.52
N LEU A 108 -1.09 -5.59 -0.57
CA LEU A 108 -0.19 -6.73 -0.71
C LEU A 108 -0.74 -7.78 -1.68
N LEU A 109 -2.00 -8.21 -1.52
CA LEU A 109 -2.57 -9.29 -2.34
C LEU A 109 -2.60 -8.94 -3.85
N PRO A 110 -2.97 -7.72 -4.28
CA PRO A 110 -2.84 -7.34 -5.69
C PRO A 110 -1.42 -7.46 -6.23
N LEU A 111 -0.39 -7.12 -5.44
CA LEU A 111 1.00 -7.25 -5.89
C LEU A 111 1.43 -8.70 -6.04
N LEU A 112 0.98 -9.57 -5.14
CA LEU A 112 1.24 -11.02 -5.26
C LEU A 112 0.55 -11.60 -6.50
N LYS A 113 -0.70 -11.21 -6.77
CA LYS A 113 -1.43 -11.62 -7.98
C LYS A 113 -0.75 -11.16 -9.27
N LEU A 114 -0.25 -9.93 -9.28
CA LEU A 114 0.49 -9.35 -10.41
C LEU A 114 1.96 -9.78 -10.45
N ARG A 115 2.42 -10.62 -9.51
CA ARG A 115 3.82 -11.07 -9.37
C ARG A 115 4.83 -9.92 -9.29
N LEU A 116 4.39 -8.77 -8.79
CA LEU A 116 5.23 -7.61 -8.49
C LEU A 116 5.94 -7.75 -7.13
N ALA A 117 5.49 -8.70 -6.33
CA ALA A 117 6.15 -9.17 -5.13
C ALA A 117 5.99 -10.68 -5.03
N SER A 118 6.96 -11.33 -4.40
CA SER A 118 6.93 -12.74 -4.01
C SER A 118 7.23 -12.84 -2.53
N VAL A 119 6.61 -13.82 -1.87
CA VAL A 119 6.80 -14.12 -0.45
C VAL A 119 6.86 -15.63 -0.32
N SER A 120 7.71 -16.16 0.56
CA SER A 120 7.68 -17.58 0.89
C SER A 120 6.65 -17.84 2.00
N HIS A 121 6.42 -16.84 2.86
CA HIS A 121 5.52 -16.96 4.01
C HIS A 121 4.64 -15.72 4.20
N LEU A 122 3.38 -15.93 4.55
CA LEU A 122 2.40 -14.86 4.81
C LEU A 122 1.84 -14.99 6.23
N VAL A 123 2.04 -13.96 7.05
CA VAL A 123 1.61 -13.90 8.45
C VAL A 123 0.37 -13.01 8.57
N ASP A 124 -0.82 -13.61 8.69
CA ASP A 124 -2.08 -12.87 8.87
C ASP A 124 -2.30 -12.49 10.33
N ILE A 125 -2.13 -11.19 10.63
CA ILE A 125 -2.32 -10.61 11.96
C ILE A 125 -3.81 -10.30 12.26
N GLY A 126 -4.73 -10.69 11.39
CA GLY A 126 -6.16 -10.40 11.50
C GLY A 126 -6.87 -11.08 12.68
N ARG A 127 -6.24 -12.07 13.31
CA ARG A 127 -6.79 -12.79 14.48
C ARG A 127 -6.23 -12.33 15.83
N ILE A 128 -5.25 -11.42 15.81
CA ILE A 128 -4.61 -10.94 17.03
C ILE A 128 -5.51 -9.88 17.68
N PRO A 129 -6.00 -10.10 18.91
CA PRO A 129 -6.85 -9.14 19.60
C PRO A 129 -6.05 -7.90 20.01
N GLY A 130 -6.75 -6.81 20.32
CA GLY A 130 -6.13 -5.60 20.85
C GLY A 130 -5.37 -4.75 19.84
N LEU A 131 -5.34 -5.12 18.55
CA LEU A 131 -4.72 -4.30 17.50
C LEU A 131 -5.70 -3.36 16.77
N GLU A 132 -7.00 -3.46 17.05
CA GLU A 132 -8.08 -2.70 16.42
C GLU A 132 -8.85 -1.92 17.47
N TYR A 133 -8.59 -0.61 17.54
CA TYR A 133 -9.24 0.32 18.44
C TYR A 133 -9.07 1.78 17.98
N ILE A 134 -9.93 2.65 18.49
CA ILE A 134 -9.81 4.11 18.41
C ILE A 134 -10.21 4.62 19.80
N ARG A 135 -9.28 5.20 20.54
CA ARG A 135 -9.54 5.70 21.90
C ARG A 135 -8.69 6.91 22.22
N GLU A 136 -9.18 7.75 23.13
CA GLU A 136 -8.34 8.75 23.79
C GLU A 136 -7.77 8.15 25.08
N GLU A 137 -6.47 8.30 25.27
CA GLU A 137 -5.74 7.83 26.44
C GLU A 137 -4.55 8.77 26.68
N ASP A 138 -4.31 9.15 27.94
CA ASP A 138 -3.22 10.05 28.34
C ASP A 138 -3.16 11.38 27.57
N GLY A 139 -4.32 11.85 27.10
CA GLY A 139 -4.43 13.07 26.30
C GLY A 139 -4.15 12.89 24.81
N PHE A 140 -3.96 11.66 24.34
CA PHE A 140 -3.65 11.32 22.95
C PHE A 140 -4.74 10.47 22.30
N LEU A 141 -4.95 10.66 20.99
CA LEU A 141 -5.72 9.73 20.17
C LEU A 141 -4.85 8.52 19.79
N ARG A 142 -5.18 7.35 20.34
CA ARG A 142 -4.51 6.10 20.00
C ARG A 142 -5.36 5.30 19.01
N ILE A 143 -4.73 4.83 17.95
CA ILE A 143 -5.39 4.04 16.91
C ILE A 143 -4.61 2.74 16.71
N GLY A 144 -5.32 1.61 16.79
CA GLY A 144 -4.70 0.31 16.54
C GLY A 144 -4.26 0.16 15.07
N GLY A 145 -3.11 -0.48 14.83
CA GLY A 145 -2.61 -0.70 13.46
C GLY A 145 -3.55 -1.54 12.58
N ARG A 146 -4.40 -2.38 13.19
CA ARG A 146 -5.43 -3.19 12.53
C ARG A 146 -6.78 -2.47 12.38
N THR A 147 -6.95 -1.27 12.94
CA THR A 147 -8.17 -0.47 12.80
C THR A 147 -8.52 -0.29 11.33
N ARG A 148 -9.77 -0.57 10.98
CA ARG A 148 -10.27 -0.41 9.60
C ARG A 148 -10.39 1.06 9.23
N GLU A 149 -10.12 1.38 7.97
CA GLU A 149 -10.37 2.75 7.46
C GLU A 149 -11.85 3.13 7.61
N SER A 150 -12.75 2.17 7.43
CA SER A 150 -14.18 2.42 7.62
C SER A 150 -14.59 2.59 9.09
N ALA A 151 -13.77 2.14 10.06
CA ALA A 151 -13.96 2.45 11.46
C ALA A 151 -13.57 3.90 11.77
N LEU A 152 -12.49 4.41 11.15
CA LEU A 152 -12.16 5.85 11.23
C LEU A 152 -13.26 6.71 10.61
N GLU A 153 -13.77 6.33 9.44
CA GLU A 153 -14.84 7.04 8.73
C GLU A 153 -16.14 7.15 9.54
N ARG A 154 -16.44 6.16 10.39
CA ARG A 154 -17.67 6.08 11.20
C ARG A 154 -17.48 6.41 12.68
N SER A 155 -16.29 6.84 13.10
CA SER A 155 -16.03 7.10 14.52
C SER A 155 -16.55 8.48 14.92
N ASP A 156 -17.48 8.51 15.87
CA ASP A 156 -17.99 9.77 16.45
C ASP A 156 -16.88 10.58 17.14
N LEU A 157 -15.93 9.89 17.77
CA LEU A 157 -14.74 10.51 18.36
C LEU A 157 -13.90 11.22 17.29
N VAL A 158 -13.61 10.54 16.17
CA VAL A 158 -12.87 11.14 15.05
C VAL A 158 -13.66 12.29 14.43
N ALA A 159 -14.95 12.11 14.22
CA ALA A 159 -15.81 13.13 13.60
C ALA A 159 -15.92 14.41 14.43
N SER A 160 -15.98 14.29 15.76
CA SER A 160 -16.15 15.44 16.65
C SER A 160 -14.85 16.17 16.97
N ARG A 161 -13.71 15.47 17.02
CA ARG A 161 -12.45 16.01 17.57
C ARG A 161 -11.32 16.08 16.55
N TYR A 162 -11.36 15.26 15.51
CA TYR A 162 -10.25 15.06 14.57
C TYR A 162 -10.72 15.15 13.10
N PRO A 163 -11.32 16.28 12.67
CA PRO A 163 -12.00 16.38 11.38
C PRO A 163 -11.09 16.11 10.18
N ILE A 164 -9.79 16.44 10.26
CA ILE A 164 -8.83 16.12 9.19
C ILE A 164 -8.69 14.60 8.95
N LEU A 165 -8.83 13.78 9.98
CA LEU A 165 -8.82 12.32 9.86
C LEU A 165 -10.12 11.80 9.24
N LEU A 166 -11.26 12.43 9.56
CA LEU A 166 -12.54 12.10 8.93
C LEU A 166 -12.53 12.45 7.43
N ASP A 167 -12.07 13.66 7.08
CA ASP A 167 -12.00 14.12 5.69
C ASP A 167 -11.10 13.22 4.85
N THR A 168 -9.94 12.83 5.39
CA THR A 168 -9.05 11.88 4.71
C THR A 168 -9.67 10.49 4.60
N ALA A 169 -10.28 9.97 5.65
CA ALA A 169 -10.92 8.65 5.61
C ALA A 169 -11.98 8.53 4.50
N ARG A 170 -12.77 9.59 4.27
CA ARG A 170 -13.83 9.62 3.24
C ARG A 170 -13.31 9.56 1.80
N VAL A 171 -12.07 10.02 1.56
CA VAL A 171 -11.46 10.04 0.22
C VAL A 171 -10.48 8.88 -0.01
N ILE A 172 -10.30 7.97 0.95
CA ILE A 172 -9.50 6.75 0.77
C ILE A 172 -10.30 5.75 -0.05
N ALA A 173 -9.92 5.57 -1.32
CA ALA A 173 -10.46 4.53 -2.19
C ALA A 173 -12.01 4.47 -2.21
N ASP A 174 -12.58 3.29 -2.47
CA ASP A 174 -14.01 3.02 -2.40
C ASP A 174 -14.40 2.36 -1.05
N PRO A 175 -15.70 2.33 -0.70
CA PRO A 175 -16.15 1.75 0.57
C PRO A 175 -15.74 0.29 0.79
N LEU A 176 -15.64 -0.52 -0.28
CA LEU A 176 -15.23 -1.92 -0.18
C LEU A 176 -13.76 -2.06 0.22
N VAL A 177 -12.88 -1.24 -0.37
CA VAL A 177 -11.50 -1.14 0.08
C VAL A 177 -11.46 -0.66 1.53
N ARG A 178 -12.21 0.39 1.92
CA ARG A 178 -12.19 0.91 3.30
C ARG A 178 -12.65 -0.09 4.35
N ASN A 179 -13.58 -0.98 4.01
CA ASN A 179 -14.04 -2.03 4.91
C ASN A 179 -13.00 -3.09 5.21
N ARG A 180 -11.95 -3.21 4.37
CA ARG A 180 -10.87 -4.19 4.54
C ARG A 180 -9.52 -3.55 4.81
N ALA A 181 -9.25 -2.38 4.24
CA ALA A 181 -8.04 -1.61 4.48
C ALA A 181 -7.92 -1.29 5.97
N THR A 182 -6.69 -1.32 6.44
CA THR A 182 -6.34 -0.97 7.81
C THR A 182 -5.41 0.20 7.80
N VAL A 183 -5.43 0.96 8.88
CA VAL A 183 -4.56 2.11 8.97
C VAL A 183 -3.08 1.72 8.86
N GLY A 184 -2.68 0.63 9.50
CA GLY A 184 -1.30 0.21 9.40
C GLY A 184 -0.90 -0.20 7.99
N GLY A 185 -1.72 -1.05 7.38
CA GLY A 185 -1.56 -1.41 5.96
C GLY A 185 -1.66 -0.23 4.98
N ASN A 186 -2.31 0.87 5.34
CA ASN A 186 -2.35 2.11 4.57
C ASN A 186 -1.02 2.87 4.64
N LEU A 187 -0.40 2.90 5.82
CA LEU A 187 0.92 3.50 6.01
C LEU A 187 2.05 2.70 5.34
N CYS A 188 1.97 1.36 5.25
CA CYS A 188 2.94 0.54 4.50
C CYS A 188 2.46 0.15 3.10
N GLN A 189 1.48 0.87 2.55
CA GLN A 189 1.01 0.54 1.21
C GLN A 189 2.07 0.84 0.15
N ARG A 190 2.08 0.02 -0.91
CA ARG A 190 3.05 0.16 -1.99
C ARG A 190 2.61 1.20 -3.03
N PRO A 191 3.59 1.85 -3.70
CA PRO A 191 3.36 2.89 -4.69
C PRO A 191 2.44 2.49 -5.85
N ARG A 192 1.91 3.51 -6.52
CA ARG A 192 1.05 3.40 -7.71
C ARG A 192 1.74 3.77 -9.03
N CYS A 193 3.08 3.87 -9.08
CA CYS A 193 3.79 4.16 -10.34
C CYS A 193 3.56 3.09 -11.40
N TRP A 194 3.29 3.54 -12.62
CA TRP A 194 3.11 2.68 -13.79
C TRP A 194 4.37 1.87 -14.12
N TYR A 195 5.59 2.42 -13.95
CA TYR A 195 6.83 1.65 -14.16
C TYR A 195 7.04 0.58 -13.09
N PHE A 196 6.68 0.87 -11.84
CA PHE A 196 6.72 -0.14 -10.79
C PHE A 196 5.67 -1.23 -11.02
N ARG A 197 4.49 -0.89 -11.54
CA ARG A 197 3.37 -1.84 -11.69
C ARG A 197 3.32 -2.57 -13.02
N ASN A 198 4.03 -2.11 -14.04
CA ASN A 198 4.15 -2.80 -15.30
C ASN A 198 5.38 -3.73 -15.26
N ALA A 199 5.18 -5.03 -15.49
CA ALA A 199 6.22 -6.06 -15.48
C ALA A 199 7.37 -5.80 -16.46
N GLU A 200 7.14 -5.09 -17.56
CA GLU A 200 8.13 -4.81 -18.61
C GLU A 200 9.24 -3.86 -18.16
N PHE A 201 9.00 -3.05 -17.13
CA PHE A 201 9.98 -2.10 -16.63
C PHE A 201 10.75 -2.66 -15.43
N ASN A 202 12.08 -2.69 -15.53
CA ASN A 202 12.97 -2.96 -14.41
C ASN A 202 13.44 -1.65 -13.74
N CYS A 203 12.56 -1.00 -12.97
CA CYS A 203 12.87 0.25 -12.29
C CYS A 203 13.69 0.05 -11.00
N LEU A 204 14.25 1.12 -10.43
CA LEU A 204 14.94 1.11 -9.11
C LEU A 204 14.18 0.35 -8.02
N LYS A 205 12.85 0.42 -8.00
CA LYS A 205 12.02 -0.27 -7.00
C LYS A 205 11.90 -1.77 -7.19
N LYS A 206 12.30 -2.28 -8.35
CA LYS A 206 12.43 -3.71 -8.65
C LYS A 206 13.90 -4.14 -8.74
N GLY A 207 14.82 -3.36 -8.18
CA GLY A 207 16.26 -3.62 -8.22
C GLY A 207 16.94 -3.31 -9.55
N GLY A 208 16.27 -2.62 -10.47
CA GLY A 208 16.92 -2.03 -11.63
C GLY A 208 17.80 -0.84 -11.25
N SER A 209 18.50 -0.27 -12.22
CA SER A 209 19.47 0.82 -11.99
C SER A 209 18.88 2.23 -12.15
N MET A 210 17.67 2.40 -12.68
CA MET A 210 17.13 3.71 -13.04
C MET A 210 15.65 3.94 -12.71
N CYS A 211 15.29 5.21 -12.52
CA CYS A 211 13.91 5.66 -12.42
C CYS A 211 13.42 6.19 -13.76
N PHE A 212 12.55 5.43 -14.43
CA PHE A 212 11.99 5.83 -15.73
C PHE A 212 11.13 7.09 -15.69
N ALA A 213 10.71 7.55 -14.50
CA ALA A 213 9.94 8.79 -14.35
C ALA A 213 10.79 10.07 -14.49
N ILE A 214 12.12 9.95 -14.58
CA ILE A 214 12.99 11.11 -14.79
C ILE A 214 12.83 11.65 -16.22
N GLU A 215 12.88 10.77 -17.21
CA GLU A 215 12.81 11.14 -18.64
C GLU A 215 11.49 10.74 -19.31
N GLY A 216 10.70 9.88 -18.65
CA GLY A 216 9.42 9.40 -19.16
C GLY A 216 8.22 10.16 -18.61
N GLU A 217 7.04 9.57 -18.83
CA GLU A 217 5.79 10.03 -18.25
C GLU A 217 5.91 10.10 -16.71
N ASN A 218 5.58 11.26 -16.15
CA ASN A 218 5.81 11.58 -14.76
C ASN A 218 4.71 12.44 -14.09
N GLN A 219 3.52 12.57 -14.71
CA GLN A 219 2.40 13.39 -14.23
C GLN A 219 2.03 13.17 -12.74
N TYR A 220 2.21 11.97 -12.19
CA TYR A 220 1.89 11.65 -10.77
C TYR A 220 3.13 11.37 -9.90
N HIS A 221 4.30 11.88 -10.30
CA HIS A 221 5.55 11.75 -9.56
C HIS A 221 5.88 13.04 -8.78
N ALA A 222 6.84 12.94 -7.88
CA ALA A 222 7.23 13.97 -6.94
C ALA A 222 7.88 15.14 -7.66
N ILE A 223 7.37 16.35 -7.39
CA ILE A 223 7.96 17.61 -7.82
C ILE A 223 9.12 18.00 -6.89
N PHE A 224 8.97 17.79 -5.58
CA PHE A 224 9.97 18.12 -4.55
C PHE A 224 10.38 16.89 -3.75
N GLY A 225 11.62 16.87 -3.25
CA GLY A 225 12.11 15.86 -2.32
C GLY A 225 12.13 14.42 -2.86
N GLY A 226 12.07 14.25 -4.19
CA GLY A 226 12.20 12.95 -4.86
C GLY A 226 13.65 12.62 -5.22
N GLY A 227 13.92 11.35 -5.55
CA GLY A 227 15.23 10.89 -6.01
C GLY A 227 15.92 9.94 -5.01
N PRO A 228 16.60 8.87 -5.46
CA PRO A 228 16.76 8.46 -6.86
C PRO A 228 15.45 7.92 -7.48
N CYS A 229 14.41 7.74 -6.68
CA CYS A 229 13.07 7.34 -7.13
C CYS A 229 12.07 8.48 -6.90
N HIS A 230 11.29 8.85 -7.92
CA HIS A 230 10.42 10.02 -7.86
C HIS A 230 8.96 9.71 -7.54
N ILE A 231 8.61 8.50 -7.12
CA ILE A 231 7.20 8.15 -6.87
C ILE A 231 6.76 8.73 -5.48
N VAL A 232 5.51 9.26 -5.35
CA VAL A 232 4.92 9.88 -4.13
C VAL A 232 4.05 8.98 -3.23
N HIS A 233 4.21 9.02 -1.91
CA HIS A 233 3.40 8.19 -0.99
C HIS A 233 1.87 8.31 -1.27
N PRO A 234 1.14 7.24 -1.66
CA PRO A 234 -0.24 7.36 -2.13
C PRO A 234 -1.26 7.48 -0.99
N SER A 235 -0.83 7.41 0.27
CA SER A 235 -1.74 7.52 1.40
C SER A 235 -2.24 8.95 1.52
N ASN A 236 -3.56 9.11 1.51
CA ASN A 236 -4.21 10.35 1.93
C ASN A 236 -4.14 10.57 3.45
N LEU A 237 -3.99 9.48 4.21
CA LEU A 237 -4.00 9.50 5.67
C LEU A 237 -2.63 9.92 6.24
N ALA A 238 -1.53 9.42 5.67
CA ALA A 238 -0.17 9.76 6.09
C ALA A 238 0.10 11.27 6.22
N PRO A 239 -0.21 12.14 5.24
CA PRO A 239 0.03 13.58 5.38
C PRO A 239 -0.83 14.21 6.49
N ALA A 240 -2.08 13.78 6.69
CA ALA A 240 -2.91 14.29 7.79
C ALA A 240 -2.31 13.91 9.15
N LEU A 241 -1.79 12.70 9.28
CA LEU A 241 -1.14 12.25 10.50
C LEU A 241 0.18 12.99 10.77
N VAL A 242 0.98 13.22 9.73
CA VAL A 242 2.20 14.03 9.85
C VAL A 242 1.84 15.46 10.27
N ALA A 243 0.78 16.05 9.71
CA ALA A 243 0.31 17.38 10.11
C ALA A 243 -0.20 17.43 11.56
N LEU A 244 -0.69 16.30 12.08
CA LEU A 244 -1.09 16.11 13.47
C LEU A 244 0.08 15.71 14.38
N ASP A 245 1.33 15.78 13.92
CA ASP A 245 2.54 15.44 14.67
C ASP A 245 2.52 14.03 15.27
N ALA A 246 1.92 13.10 14.52
CA ALA A 246 1.76 11.70 14.86
C ALA A 246 3.10 10.98 15.14
N SER A 247 3.03 9.97 16.00
CA SER A 247 4.16 9.08 16.30
C SER A 247 3.74 7.63 16.09
N VAL A 248 4.62 6.81 15.54
CA VAL A 248 4.40 5.38 15.34
C VAL A 248 5.05 4.59 16.47
N GLU A 249 4.36 3.59 17.00
CA GLU A 249 4.88 2.62 17.97
C GLU A 249 5.15 1.29 17.27
N LEU A 250 6.42 0.87 17.23
CA LEU A 250 6.87 -0.35 16.57
C LEU A 250 7.18 -1.41 17.62
N LYS A 251 6.66 -2.61 17.42
CA LYS A 251 6.93 -3.75 18.30
C LYS A 251 7.77 -4.76 17.56
N SER A 252 8.92 -5.11 18.12
CA SER A 252 9.76 -6.21 17.69
C SER A 252 9.73 -7.32 18.74
N TRP A 253 10.32 -8.47 18.43
CA TRP A 253 10.46 -9.55 19.41
C TRP A 253 11.26 -9.14 20.66
N HIS A 254 12.19 -8.18 20.53
CA HIS A 254 13.13 -7.80 21.59
C HIS A 254 12.87 -6.40 22.17
N ALA A 255 12.14 -5.53 21.48
CA ALA A 255 12.02 -4.14 21.86
C ALA A 255 10.73 -3.50 21.33
N THR A 256 10.28 -2.47 22.04
CA THR A 256 9.32 -1.50 21.52
C THR A 256 10.05 -0.20 21.22
N ARG A 257 9.81 0.38 20.05
CA ARG A 257 10.37 1.66 19.63
C ARG A 257 9.27 2.63 19.28
N GLN A 258 9.49 3.91 19.53
CA GLN A 258 8.60 4.97 19.10
C GLN A 258 9.38 6.00 18.29
N MET A 259 8.78 6.52 17.22
CA MET A 259 9.36 7.62 16.44
C MET A 259 8.27 8.48 15.81
N LYS A 260 8.63 9.68 15.34
CA LYS A 260 7.69 10.53 14.61
C LYS A 260 7.32 9.88 13.29
N LEU A 261 6.07 10.05 12.86
CA LEU A 261 5.61 9.51 11.59
C LEU A 261 6.36 10.15 10.40
N ALA A 262 6.81 11.39 10.54
CA ALA A 262 7.65 12.03 9.52
C ALA A 262 8.97 11.27 9.31
N ASP A 263 9.62 10.84 10.40
CA ASP A 263 10.88 10.08 10.34
C ASP A 263 10.65 8.63 9.91
N PHE A 264 9.45 8.12 10.18
CA PHE A 264 9.05 6.81 9.73
C PHE A 264 8.92 6.70 8.20
N LEU A 265 8.53 7.78 7.54
CA LEU A 265 8.33 7.83 6.09
C LEU A 265 9.60 8.37 5.41
N LEU A 266 10.60 7.50 5.23
CA LEU A 266 11.97 7.83 4.79
C LEU A 266 12.11 8.33 3.34
N GLY A 267 11.03 8.79 2.70
CA GLY A 267 11.02 9.16 1.29
C GLY A 267 11.17 7.94 0.38
N SER A 268 10.74 8.06 -0.88
CA SER A 268 10.72 6.93 -1.82
C SER A 268 10.08 5.64 -1.25
N TYR A 269 9.08 5.69 -0.35
CA TYR A 269 8.38 4.51 0.19
C TYR A 269 9.21 3.53 1.01
N GLN A 270 10.38 3.95 1.48
CA GLN A 270 11.00 3.20 2.57
C GLN A 270 10.32 3.66 3.85
N THR A 271 9.83 2.71 4.61
CA THR A 271 9.46 2.96 6.00
C THR A 271 10.67 2.63 6.86
N ALA A 272 10.69 3.14 8.09
CA ALA A 272 11.82 2.96 9.00
C ALA A 272 11.80 1.64 9.79
N LEU A 273 11.07 0.62 9.32
CA LEU A 273 11.04 -0.66 10.03
C LEU A 273 12.17 -1.58 9.70
N GLU A 274 12.54 -2.29 10.75
CA GLU A 274 13.53 -3.33 10.78
C GLU A 274 12.87 -4.72 10.59
N PRO A 275 13.64 -5.72 10.11
CA PRO A 275 13.14 -7.09 10.00
C PRO A 275 12.59 -7.60 11.34
N GLY A 276 11.41 -8.23 11.32
CA GLY A 276 10.76 -8.75 12.53
C GLY A 276 9.91 -7.72 13.29
N GLU A 277 9.78 -6.49 12.81
CA GLU A 277 8.93 -5.48 13.45
C GLU A 277 7.48 -5.51 12.93
N LEU A 278 6.56 -5.24 13.85
CA LEU A 278 5.13 -5.22 13.65
C LEU A 278 4.49 -3.97 14.21
N THR A 279 3.25 -3.86 13.76
CA THR A 279 2.53 -2.63 13.82
C THR A 279 1.46 -2.66 14.90
N GLY A 280 1.83 -2.50 16.17
CA GLY A 280 0.90 -2.69 17.29
C GLY A 280 1.00 -1.64 18.38
N GLY A 281 -0.14 -1.19 18.89
CA GLY A 281 -0.24 -0.49 20.16
C GLY A 281 -1.07 -1.34 21.10
N ALA A 282 -0.69 -1.43 22.36
CA ALA A 282 -1.54 -1.95 23.43
C ALA A 282 -2.23 -0.78 24.12
#